data_AF-A0A7C2JG08-F1
#
_entry.id   AF-A0A7C2JG08-F1
#
_cell.length_a   1.000
_cell.length_b   1.000
_cell.length_c   1.000
_cell.angle_alpha   90.00
_cell.angle_beta   90.00
_cell.angle_gamma   90.00
#
_symmetry.space_group_name_H-M   'P 1'
#
loop_
_entity.id
_entity.type
_entity.pdbx_description
1 polymer ?
#
loop_
_entity_poly.entity_id
_entity_poly.type
_entity_poly.pdbx_seq_one_letter_code
_entity_poly.pdbx_strand_id
1 'polypeptide(L)'
;MIEAFSGIFTAFGLSASAGLNAYLPLLIVALLARFTNLITLNPPYDHLTSGWVILVVSILLLIELFADRIAGLDTANDIVQTFIRPAAGAILFAASAS
;
A
#
# COMPACT_ATOMS: atom_id res chain seq x y z
N MET A 1 5.81 -8.02 23.60
CA MET A 1 5.50 -6.60 23.92
C MET A 1 6.27 -5.62 23.05
N ILE A 2 7.59 -5.79 22.86
CA ILE A 2 8.40 -4.93 21.97
C ILE A 2 8.00 -5.09 20.48
N GLU A 3 7.67 -6.31 20.05
CA GLU A 3 7.25 -6.58 18.66
C GLU A 3 5.92 -5.91 18.29
N ALA A 4 4.96 -5.89 19.23
CA ALA A 4 3.70 -5.18 19.04
C ALA A 4 3.90 -3.67 18.86
N PHE A 5 4.85 -3.08 19.60
CA PHE A 5 5.22 -1.67 19.40
C PHE A 5 5.87 -1.45 18.03
N SER A 6 6.79 -2.32 17.61
CA SER A 6 7.43 -2.22 16.29
C SER A 6 6.41 -2.34 15.15
N GLY A 7 5.49 -3.31 15.21
CA GLY A 7 4.44 -3.49 14.21
C GLY A 7 3.54 -2.28 14.06
N ILE A 8 3.18 -1.62 15.18
CA ILE A 8 2.41 -0.37 15.17
C ILE A 8 3.21 0.76 14.50
N PHE A 9 4.49 0.94 14.83
CA PHE A 9 5.32 1.98 14.20
C PHE A 9 5.53 1.74 12.71
N THR A 10 5.72 0.49 12.28
CA THR A 10 5.80 0.12 10.88
C THR A 10 4.49 0.39 10.15
N ALA A 11 3.35 -0.01 10.73
CA ALA A 11 2.03 0.24 10.17
C ALA A 11 1.72 1.75 10.06
N PHE A 12 2.17 2.55 11.04
CA PHE A 12 2.01 4.00 11.03
C PHE A 12 2.92 4.66 9.98
N GLY A 13 4.17 4.22 9.85
CA GLY A 13 5.10 4.71 8.83
C GLY A 13 4.64 4.38 7.41
N LEU A 14 4.09 3.17 7.22
CA LEU A 14 3.49 2.75 5.95
C LEU A 14 2.21 3.52 5.63
N SER A 15 1.34 3.75 6.62
CA SER A 15 0.14 4.59 6.46
C SER A 15 0.47 6.05 6.16
N ALA A 16 1.54 6.59 6.77
CA ALA A 16 2.02 7.94 6.49
C ALA A 16 2.54 8.06 5.04
N SER A 17 3.24 7.03 4.53
CA SER A 17 3.61 6.96 3.11
C SER A 17 2.40 6.81 2.19
N ALA A 18 1.33 6.15 2.64
CA ALA A 18 0.08 6.00 1.87
C ALA A 18 -0.67 7.34 1.74
N GLY A 19 -0.46 8.26 2.68
CA GLY A 19 -0.94 9.65 2.58
C GLY A 19 -0.32 10.41 1.40
N LEU A 20 0.93 10.11 1.03
CA LEU A 20 1.62 10.69 -0.14
C LEU A 20 1.27 9.98 -1.46
N ASN A 21 1.10 8.65 -1.45
CA ASN A 21 0.71 7.84 -2.61
C ASN A 21 0.18 6.48 -2.13
N ALA A 22 -1.03 6.06 -2.51
CA ALA A 22 -1.65 4.86 -1.93
C ALA A 22 -1.00 3.54 -2.38
N TYR A 23 -0.58 3.49 -3.65
CA TYR A 23 -0.14 2.24 -4.28
C TYR A 23 1.34 1.93 -4.01
N LEU A 24 2.17 2.96 -3.84
CA LEU A 24 3.61 2.80 -3.61
C LEU A 24 3.94 2.01 -2.33
N PRO A 25 3.45 2.37 -1.13
CA PRO A 25 3.71 1.59 0.09
C PRO A 25 3.05 0.21 0.04
N LEU A 26 1.89 0.07 -0.60
CA LEU A 26 1.22 -1.22 -0.78
C LEU A 26 2.07 -2.16 -1.66
N LEU A 27 2.66 -1.63 -2.73
CA LEU A 27 3.59 -2.35 -3.60
C LEU A 27 4.87 -2.73 -2.86
N ILE A 28 5.45 -1.81 -2.07
CA ILE A 28 6.65 -2.08 -1.28
C ILE A 28 6.40 -3.24 -0.31
N VAL A 29 5.28 -3.22 0.43
CA VAL A 29 4.93 -4.30 1.36
C VAL A 29 4.71 -5.63 0.64
N ALA A 30 4.00 -5.61 -0.50
CA ALA A 30 3.79 -6.80 -1.31
C ALA A 30 5.10 -7.42 -1.84
N LEU A 31 6.04 -6.58 -2.29
CA LEU A 31 7.35 -7.00 -2.78
C LEU A 31 8.25 -7.52 -1.65
N LEU A 32 8.28 -6.82 -0.52
CA LEU A 32 9.02 -7.25 0.66
C LEU A 32 8.50 -8.59 1.18
N ALA A 33 7.19 -8.76 1.30
CA ALA A 33 6.60 -10.02 1.75
C ALA A 33 6.75 -11.17 0.74
N ARG A 34 6.91 -10.86 -0.56
CA ARG A 34 7.11 -11.89 -1.59
C ARG A 34 8.56 -12.35 -1.71
N PHE A 35 9.50 -11.41 -1.70
CA PHE A 35 10.91 -11.69 -2.04
C PHE A 35 11.82 -11.74 -0.81
N THR A 36 11.33 -11.36 0.37
CA THR A 36 12.09 -11.38 1.61
C THR A 36 11.27 -12.00 2.73
N ASN A 37 11.93 -12.39 3.83
CA ASN A 37 11.26 -12.84 5.05
C ASN A 37 11.08 -11.70 6.08
N LEU A 38 11.20 -10.44 5.64
CA LEU A 38 11.11 -9.27 6.53
C LEU A 38 9.68 -8.95 6.95
N ILE A 39 8.71 -9.31 6.10
CA ILE A 39 7.29 -9.08 6.34
C ILE A 39 6.56 -10.38 6.06
N THR A 40 5.78 -10.86 7.02
CA THR A 40 4.85 -11.98 6.85
C THR A 40 3.44 -11.44 6.83
N LEU A 41 2.70 -11.77 5.77
CA LEU A 41 1.32 -11.32 5.58
C LEU A 41 0.36 -12.39 6.09
N ASN A 42 -0.55 -12.00 6.97
CA ASN A 42 -1.57 -12.91 7.49
C ASN A 42 -2.74 -13.06 6.48
N PRO A 43 -3.38 -14.23 6.35
CA PRO A 43 -4.55 -14.38 5.49
C PRO A 43 -5.70 -13.43 5.90
N PRO A 44 -6.42 -12.81 4.94
CA PRO A 44 -6.37 -12.99 3.49
C PRO A 44 -5.41 -12.04 2.75
N TYR A 45 -4.57 -11.29 3.47
CA TYR A 45 -3.66 -10.30 2.88
C TYR A 45 -2.41 -10.92 2.23
N ASP A 46 -2.18 -12.21 2.45
CA ASP A 46 -1.17 -13.02 1.76
C ASP A 46 -1.36 -12.99 0.22
N HIS A 47 -2.59 -12.80 -0.26
CA HIS A 47 -2.88 -12.58 -1.68
C HIS A 47 -2.15 -11.37 -2.29
N LEU A 48 -1.72 -10.40 -1.49
CA LEU A 48 -0.89 -9.27 -1.96
C LEU A 48 0.44 -9.74 -2.57
N THR A 49 0.96 -10.90 -2.15
CA THR A 49 2.19 -11.49 -2.72
C THR A 49 1.98 -12.10 -4.12
N SER A 50 0.72 -12.25 -4.57
CA SER A 50 0.40 -12.81 -5.89
C SER A 50 0.97 -11.93 -7.01
N GLY A 51 1.53 -12.58 -8.03
CA GLY A 51 2.16 -11.85 -9.15
C GLY A 51 1.17 -10.96 -9.89
N TRP A 52 -0.08 -11.40 -9.98
CA TRP A 52 -1.17 -10.64 -10.55
C TRP A 52 -1.52 -9.40 -9.73
N VAL A 53 -1.57 -9.52 -8.41
CA VAL A 53 -1.88 -8.39 -7.52
C VAL A 53 -0.76 -7.36 -7.56
N ILE A 54 0.50 -7.79 -7.48
CA ILE A 54 1.67 -6.91 -7.61
C ILE A 54 1.65 -6.18 -8.95
N LEU A 55 1.34 -6.88 -10.06
CA LEU A 55 1.26 -6.28 -11.38
C LEU A 55 0.14 -5.23 -11.47
N VAL A 56 -1.05 -5.53 -10.96
CA VAL A 56 -2.17 -4.58 -10.92
C VAL A 56 -1.82 -3.34 -10.09
N VAL A 57 -1.29 -3.53 -8.88
CA VAL A 57 -0.86 -2.43 -8.00
C VAL A 57 0.24 -1.60 -8.65
N SER A 58 1.18 -2.23 -9.35
CA SER A 58 2.23 -1.52 -10.10
C SER A 58 1.65 -0.66 -11.23
N ILE A 59 0.65 -1.16 -11.97
CA ILE A 59 -0.03 -0.39 -13.00
C ILE A 59 -0.80 0.78 -12.38
N LEU A 60 -1.51 0.56 -11.28
CA LEU A 60 -2.22 1.64 -10.57
C LEU A 60 -1.27 2.71 -10.06
N LEU A 61 -0.10 2.33 -9.55
CA LEU A 61 0.97 3.25 -9.19
C LEU A 61 1.44 4.07 -10.40
N LEU A 62 1.67 3.43 -11.54
CA LEU A 62 2.04 4.17 -12.75
C LEU A 62 0.94 5.16 -13.14
N ILE A 63 -0.32 4.74 -13.14
CA ILE A 63 -1.46 5.62 -13.44
C ILE A 63 -1.45 6.82 -12.51
N GLU A 64 -1.27 6.62 -11.19
CA GLU A 64 -1.20 7.72 -10.23
C GLU A 64 -0.06 8.69 -10.54
N LEU A 65 1.15 8.17 -10.79
CA LEU A 65 2.31 8.99 -11.12
C LEU A 65 2.17 9.79 -12.42
N PHE A 66 1.41 9.27 -13.40
CA PHE A 66 1.13 9.96 -14.66
C PHE A 66 -0.08 10.89 -14.58
N ALA A 67 -1.13 10.50 -13.86
CA ALA A 67 -2.36 11.29 -13.71
C ALA A 67 -2.08 12.63 -13.02
N ASP A 68 -1.22 12.64 -12.00
CA ASP A 68 -0.83 13.86 -11.27
C ASP A 68 -0.01 14.84 -12.15
N ARG A 69 0.43 14.43 -13.33
CA ARG A 69 1.19 15.29 -14.27
C ARG A 69 0.31 15.96 -15.31
N ILE A 70 -0.97 15.61 -15.40
CA ILE A 70 -1.90 16.11 -16.42
C ILE A 70 -2.98 16.94 -15.73
N ALA A 71 -3.00 18.24 -16.01
CA ALA A 71 -4.02 19.15 -15.50
C ALA A 71 -5.42 18.71 -15.93
N GLY A 72 -6.32 18.54 -14.97
CA GLY A 72 -7.69 18.02 -15.13
C GLY A 72 -7.84 16.54 -14.80
N LEU A 73 -6.81 15.71 -15.02
CA LEU A 73 -6.80 14.33 -14.53
C LEU A 73 -6.43 14.24 -13.05
N ASP A 74 -5.61 15.19 -12.57
CA ASP A 74 -5.26 15.38 -11.17
C ASP A 74 -6.49 15.45 -10.26
N THR A 75 -7.47 16.30 -10.59
CA THR A 75 -8.67 16.49 -9.75
C THR A 75 -9.54 15.22 -9.72
N ALA A 76 -9.68 14.53 -10.84
CA ALA A 76 -10.44 13.28 -10.90
C ALA A 76 -9.73 12.15 -10.12
N ASN A 77 -8.41 12.07 -10.25
CA ASN A 77 -7.58 11.14 -9.48
C ASN A 77 -7.71 11.41 -7.98
N ASP A 78 -7.62 12.67 -7.54
CA ASP A 78 -7.74 13.07 -6.14
C ASP A 78 -9.07 12.65 -5.49
N ILE A 79 -10.17 12.76 -6.23
CA ILE A 79 -11.49 12.29 -5.75
C ILE A 79 -11.48 10.78 -5.52
N VAL A 80 -10.99 10.01 -6.48
CA VAL A 80 -10.89 8.55 -6.36
C VAL A 80 -9.98 8.16 -5.20
N GLN A 81 -8.83 8.84 -5.11
CA GLN A 81 -7.83 8.59 -4.08
C GLN A 81 -8.27 8.96 -2.66
N THR A 82 -9.27 9.82 -2.51
CA THR A 82 -9.89 10.11 -1.20
C THR A 82 -10.46 8.85 -0.55
N PHE A 83 -10.89 7.86 -1.35
CA PHE A 83 -11.37 6.57 -0.84
C PHE A 83 -10.28 5.50 -0.84
N ILE A 84 -9.40 5.52 -1.84
CA ILE A 84 -8.36 4.49 -1.99
C ILE A 84 -7.23 4.66 -0.97
N ARG A 85 -6.77 5.88 -0.66
CA ARG A 85 -5.70 6.11 0.32
C ARG A 85 -6.08 5.58 1.72
N PRO A 86 -7.26 5.88 2.29
CA PRO A 86 -7.68 5.29 3.56
C PRO A 86 -7.82 3.77 3.51
N ALA A 87 -8.35 3.22 2.41
CA ALA A 87 -8.50 1.78 2.25
C ALA A 87 -7.13 1.07 2.18
N ALA A 88 -6.17 1.61 1.43
CA ALA A 88 -4.80 1.10 1.37
C ALA A 88 -4.11 1.17 2.74
N GLY A 89 -4.27 2.27 3.49
CA GLY A 89 -3.78 2.39 4.86
C GLY A 89 -4.39 1.35 5.81
N ALA A 90 -5.70 1.12 5.72
CA ALA A 90 -6.39 0.10 6.51
C ALA A 90 -5.89 -1.32 6.18
N ILE A 91 -5.69 -1.62 4.89
CA ILE A 91 -5.13 -2.90 4.42
C ILE A 91 -3.72 -3.08 4.98
N LEU A 92 -2.86 -2.08 4.87
CA LEU A 92 -1.47 -2.13 5.35
C LEU A 92 -1.39 -2.30 6.87
N PHE A 93 -2.27 -1.62 7.61
CA PHE A 93 -2.39 -1.78 9.06
C PHE A 93 -2.84 -3.20 9.43
N ALA A 94 -3.92 -3.69 8.80
CA ALA A 94 -4.44 -5.03 9.06
C ALA A 94 -3.44 -6.14 8.67
N ALA A 95 -2.68 -5.92 7.60
CA ALA A 95 -1.62 -6.80 7.13
C ALA A 95 -0.40 -6.84 8.07
N SER A 96 -0.17 -5.79 8.87
CA SER A 96 0.96 -5.68 9.81
C SER A 96 0.61 -6.03 11.26
N ALA A 97 -0.68 -6.14 11.59
CA ALA A 97 -1.16 -6.35 12.96
C ALA A 97 -1.14 -7.83 13.43
N SER A 98 -0.35 -8.68 12.79
CA SER A 98 -0.22 -10.12 13.09
C SER A 98 0.94 -10.45 14.01
#